data_AF-A0A1R4JPC8-F1
#
_entry.id   AF-A0A1R4JPC8-F1
#
_cell.length_a   1.000
_cell.length_b   1.000
_cell.length_c   1.000
_cell.angle_alpha   90.00
_cell.angle_beta   90.00
_cell.angle_gamma   90.00
#
_symmetry.space_group_name_H-M   'P 1'
#
loop_
_entity.id
_entity.type
_entity.pdbx_description
1 polymer ?
#
loop_
_entity_poly.entity_id
_entity_poly.type
_entity_poly.pdbx_seq_one_letter_code
_entity_poly.pdbx_strand_id
1 'polypeptide(L)' 'MSTLGNWRTTGVGPVYSKMSNLVRYADTDVYAWLESTKQNRTLR' A
#
# COMPACT_ATOMS: atom_id res chain seq x y z
N MET A 1 -0.95 7.95 12.69
CA MET A 1 -2.14 7.10 12.46
C MET A 1 -1.86 6.15 11.30
N SER A 2 -1.96 4.84 11.53
CA SER A 2 -1.57 3.79 10.58
C SER A 2 -2.80 3.14 9.93
N THR A 3 -3.72 3.96 9.40
CA THR A 3 -4.91 3.46 8.72
C THR A 3 -4.71 3.47 7.21
N LEU A 4 -5.37 2.54 6.50
CA LEU A 4 -5.34 2.50 5.03
C LEU A 4 -5.81 3.80 4.38
N GLY A 5 -6.76 4.51 5.01
CA GLY A 5 -7.21 5.82 4.55
C GLY A 5 -6.10 6.87 4.57
N ASN A 6 -5.36 6.95 5.68
CA ASN A 6 -4.26 7.90 5.80
C ASN A 6 -3.14 7.60 4.79
N TRP A 7 -2.79 6.32 4.64
CA TRP A 7 -1.77 5.85 3.69
C TRP A 7 -2.05 6.33 2.27
N ARG A 8 -3.28 6.19 1.78
CA ARG A 8 -3.68 6.70 0.47
C ARG A 8 -3.52 8.22 0.34
N THR A 9 -3.91 8.97 1.37
CA THR A 9 -3.79 10.44 1.37
C THR A 9 -2.33 10.90 1.36
N THR A 10 -1.45 10.17 2.03
CA THR A 10 -0.01 10.50 2.13
C THR A 10 0.84 9.91 1.01
N GLY A 11 0.24 9.19 0.04
CA GLY A 11 0.98 8.51 -1.02
C GLY A 11 1.84 7.34 -0.53
N VAL A 12 1.50 6.73 0.60
CA VAL A 12 2.19 5.58 1.19
C VAL A 12 1.32 4.34 1.00
N GLY A 13 1.92 3.19 0.69
CA GLY A 13 1.20 1.91 0.62
C GLY A 13 1.21 1.28 -0.76
N PRO A 14 0.52 0.12 -0.90
CA PRO A 14 0.36 -0.55 -2.18
C PRO A 14 -0.57 0.24 -3.10
N VAL A 15 -0.43 -0.02 -4.41
CA VAL A 15 -1.30 0.54 -5.44
C VAL A 15 -2.75 0.11 -5.18
N TYR A 16 -3.68 1.02 -5.43
CA TYR A 16 -5.11 0.77 -5.26
C TYR A 16 -5.91 1.26 -6.45
N SER A 17 -7.05 0.62 -6.67
CA SER A 17 -8.06 1.07 -7.62
C SER A 17 -9.28 1.59 -6.87
N LYS A 18 -9.82 2.72 -7.30
CA LYS A 18 -11.03 3.32 -6.74
C LYS A 18 -12.20 3.17 -7.70
N MET A 19 -13.30 2.60 -7.22
CA MET A 19 -14.56 2.45 -7.95
C MET A 19 -15.68 3.06 -7.11
N SER A 20 -16.02 4.32 -7.41
CA SER A 20 -16.93 5.14 -6.61
C SER A 20 -16.53 5.17 -5.12
N ASN A 21 -17.28 4.48 -4.26
CA ASN A 21 -17.06 4.43 -2.81
C ASN A 21 -16.23 3.22 -2.36
N LEU A 22 -15.84 2.35 -3.29
CA LEU A 22 -15.04 1.15 -3.02
C LEU A 22 -13.58 1.41 -3.35
N VAL A 23 -12.71 0.98 -2.44
CA VAL A 23 -11.27 0.92 -2.66
C VAL A 23 -10.87 -0.54 -2.64
N ARG A 24 -10.19 -0.97 -3.70
CA ARG A 24 -9.65 -2.32 -3.81
C ARG A 24 -8.15 -2.28 -3.99
N TYR A 25 -7.51 -3.27 -3.40
CA TYR A 25 -6.10 -3.56 -3.57
C TYR A 25 -6.02 -4.91 -4.29
N ALA A 26 -5.22 -5.00 -5.34
CA ALA A 26 -4.91 -6.30 -5.91
C ALA A 26 -3.91 -7.00 -4.99
N ASP A 27 -4.12 -8.29 -4.75
CA ASP A 27 -3.24 -9.06 -3.87
C ASP A 27 -1.78 -8.95 -4.32
N THR A 28 -1.54 -8.99 -5.64
CA THR A 28 -0.21 -8.83 -6.25
C THR A 28 0.48 -7.53 -5.85
N ASP A 29 -0.26 -6.41 -5.85
CA ASP A 29 0.28 -5.10 -5.51
C ASP A 29 0.57 -4.97 -4.02
N VAL A 30 -0.27 -5.61 -3.19
CA VAL A 30 -0.06 -5.69 -1.73
C VAL A 30 1.22 -6.46 -1.44
N TYR A 31 1.39 -7.64 -2.04
CA TYR A 31 2.59 -8.45 -1.84
C TYR A 31 3.85 -7.74 -2.36
N ALA A 32 3.81 -7.16 -3.56
CA ALA A 32 4.94 -6.42 -4.12
C ALA A 32 5.38 -5.25 -3.23
N TRP A 33 4.43 -4.52 -2.66
CA TRP A 33 4.74 -3.45 -1.70
C TRP A 33 5.35 -3.98 -0.40
N LEU A 34 4.79 -5.06 0.16
CA LEU A 34 5.33 -5.68 1.37
C LEU A 34 6.77 -6.15 1.17
N GLU A 35 7.08 -6.82 0.05
CA GLU A 35 8.45 -7.24 -0.26
C GLU A 35 9.39 -6.03 -0.42
N SER A 36 8.95 -4.98 -1.10
CA SER A 36 9.72 -3.73 -1.25
C SER A 36 10.01 -3.07 0.11
N THR A 37 9.04 -3.05 1.02
CA THR A 37 9.23 -2.50 2.37
C THR A 37 10.16 -3.34 3.24
N LYS A 38 10.14 -4.67 3.10
CA LYS A 38 11.10 -5.56 3.77
C LYS A 38 12.51 -5.29 3.29
N GLN A 39 12.72 -5.19 1.96
CA GLN A 39 14.03 -4.91 1.37
C GLN A 39 14.63 -3.60 1.89
N ASN A 40 13.82 -2.54 1.96
CA ASN A 40 14.25 -1.24 2.49
C ASN A 40 14.54 -1.25 3.99
N ARG A 41 14.03 -2.23 4.74
CA ARG A 41 14.29 -2.36 6.19
C ARG A 41 15.56 -3.15 6.49
N THR A 42 15.92 -4.10 5.62
CA THR A 42 17.14 -4.90 5.76
C THR A 42 18.40 -4.13 5.34
N LEU A 43 18.24 -3.08 4.53
CA LEU A 43 19.33 -2.20 4.07
C LEU A 43 19.59 -0.99 5.01
N ARG A 44 19.02 -0.98 6.22
CA ARG A 44 19.07 0.16 7.16
C ARG A 44 19.74 -0.18 8.48
#